data_AF-A0A927GRC4-F1
#
_entry.id   AF-A0A927GRC4-F1
#
_cell.length_a   1.000
_cell.length_b   1.000
_cell.length_c   1.000
_cell.angle_alpha   90.00
_cell.angle_beta   90.00
_cell.angle_gamma   90.00
#
_symmetry.space_group_name_H-M   'P 1'
#
loop_
_entity.id
_entity.type
_entity.pdbx_description
1 polymer ?
#
loop_
_entity_poly.entity_id
_entity_poly.type
_entity_poly.pdbx_seq_one_letter_code
_entity_poly.pdbx_strand_id
1 'polypeptide(L)'
;MNLADMLGYADIGQLSRIAETYACSCNSRSKNELIQSILRAAGSRDSFGKQIDAMSMEELRFLNGLLFDGQRAYSVEELVARVKQGRFDEQEKPAVTAVAPPPSGRKRAGKSKKPALQSLPSPRETIAKFKASGWLFNGFAGTDRYLFHMPEDLKTRLQRELQRRLTSQLQVARDEPEAFRDEQTLMAEDVRTLLHFVGQQTPALSAEGAMYRRSIQLLADQLHVREEPPAKGAWRFGYGRRFKDYPNRMSYLYDYCYYNGLVEERGDALVLTEAGAARLAEGKREEPALLYRFWLRLYRKAIPALPALAGWIDRLATDWVTLESLESALLPYVKPYYYDTASDVLEKRILSMLLHLGMLRIGEHSASGRVVRMTPIGRAAASGVVVTDGEAIALD
;
A
#
# COMPACT_ATOMS: atom_id res chain seq x y z
N MET A 1 -8.91 -14.30 16.42
CA MET A 1 -9.45 -15.68 16.53
C MET A 1 -8.73 -16.53 15.51
N ASN A 2 -8.43 -17.76 15.87
CA ASN A 2 -7.72 -18.70 15.01
C ASN A 2 -8.70 -19.53 14.18
N LEU A 3 -8.19 -20.26 13.19
CA LEU A 3 -9.00 -21.06 12.29
C LEU A 3 -9.83 -22.10 13.05
N ALA A 4 -9.25 -22.72 14.07
CA ALA A 4 -9.95 -23.70 14.92
C ALA A 4 -11.18 -23.11 15.61
N ASP A 5 -11.08 -21.88 16.13
CA ASP A 5 -12.19 -21.18 16.77
C ASP A 5 -13.32 -20.94 15.75
N MET A 6 -12.95 -20.42 14.57
CA MET A 6 -13.92 -20.10 13.50
C MET A 6 -14.64 -21.35 12.98
N LEU A 7 -13.93 -22.46 12.82
CA LEU A 7 -14.54 -23.74 12.42
C LEU A 7 -15.49 -24.29 13.49
N GLY A 8 -15.20 -24.03 14.78
CA GLY A 8 -16.09 -24.37 15.89
C GLY A 8 -17.45 -23.66 15.79
N TYR A 9 -17.47 -22.39 15.37
CA TYR A 9 -18.70 -21.62 15.19
C TYR A 9 -19.42 -21.85 13.85
N ALA A 10 -18.71 -22.34 12.83
CA ALA A 10 -19.29 -22.59 11.51
C ALA A 10 -20.41 -23.66 11.53
N ASP A 11 -21.43 -23.47 10.70
CA ASP A 11 -22.48 -24.47 10.49
C ASP A 11 -21.98 -25.65 9.62
N ILE A 12 -22.70 -26.76 9.68
CA ILE A 12 -22.29 -27.99 8.99
C ILE A 12 -22.20 -27.81 7.46
N GLY A 13 -23.06 -26.98 6.87
CA GLY A 13 -23.05 -26.72 5.42
C GLY A 13 -21.87 -25.84 4.99
N GLN A 14 -21.42 -24.92 5.83
CA GLN A 14 -20.15 -24.22 5.61
C GLN A 14 -18.97 -25.19 5.72
N LEU A 15 -18.95 -26.04 6.75
CA LEU A 15 -17.88 -27.03 6.94
C LEU A 15 -17.80 -28.04 5.78
N SER A 16 -18.94 -28.55 5.29
CA SER A 16 -18.96 -29.47 4.14
C SER A 16 -18.36 -28.82 2.89
N ARG A 17 -18.70 -27.56 2.59
CA ARG A 17 -18.13 -26.83 1.44
C ARG A 17 -16.62 -26.62 1.55
N ILE A 18 -16.13 -26.37 2.77
CA ILE A 18 -14.68 -26.27 3.02
C ILE A 18 -14.01 -27.61 2.83
N ALA A 19 -14.57 -28.69 3.40
CA ALA A 19 -14.05 -30.04 3.23
C ALA A 19 -14.01 -30.49 1.76
N GLU A 20 -15.04 -30.14 0.97
CA GLU A 20 -15.07 -30.39 -0.48
C GLU A 20 -13.96 -29.64 -1.22
N THR A 21 -13.72 -28.37 -0.87
CA THR A 21 -12.68 -27.54 -1.49
C THR A 21 -11.26 -28.09 -1.23
N TYR A 22 -11.06 -28.71 -0.06
CA TYR A 22 -9.81 -29.39 0.29
C TYR A 22 -9.77 -30.87 -0.11
N ALA A 23 -10.83 -31.39 -0.75
CA ALA A 23 -10.99 -32.80 -1.10
C ALA A 23 -10.77 -33.76 0.10
N CYS A 24 -11.29 -33.38 1.28
CA CYS A 24 -11.17 -34.17 2.50
C CYS A 24 -12.01 -35.46 2.44
N SER A 25 -11.41 -36.61 2.77
CA SER A 25 -12.14 -37.85 3.03
C SER A 25 -12.71 -37.85 4.45
N CYS A 26 -13.99 -37.53 4.59
CA CYS A 26 -14.67 -37.47 5.89
C CYS A 26 -16.19 -37.65 5.78
N ASN A 27 -16.83 -38.03 6.88
CA ASN A 27 -18.29 -38.08 6.99
C ASN A 27 -18.90 -36.67 7.03
N SER A 28 -19.66 -36.32 5.98
CA SER A 28 -20.32 -35.02 5.85
C SER A 28 -21.37 -34.71 6.92
N ARG A 29 -21.78 -35.71 7.72
CA ARG A 29 -22.77 -35.54 8.81
C ARG A 29 -22.14 -35.32 10.18
N SER A 30 -20.83 -35.53 10.34
CA SER A 30 -20.13 -35.35 11.62
C SER A 30 -19.38 -34.03 11.66
N LYS A 31 -19.89 -33.05 12.42
CA LYS A 31 -19.24 -31.74 12.58
C LYS A 31 -17.80 -31.87 13.08
N ASN A 32 -17.57 -32.72 14.09
CA ASN A 32 -16.23 -32.94 14.63
C ASN A 32 -15.27 -33.55 13.60
N GLU A 33 -15.73 -34.54 12.82
CA GLU A 33 -14.91 -35.17 11.79
C GLU A 33 -14.56 -34.19 10.66
N LEU A 34 -15.53 -33.36 10.24
CA LEU A 34 -15.30 -32.28 9.28
C LEU A 34 -14.24 -31.29 9.78
N ILE A 35 -14.37 -30.80 11.01
CA ILE A 35 -13.41 -29.84 11.59
C ILE A 35 -12.00 -30.45 11.63
N GLN A 36 -11.85 -31.69 12.10
CA GLN A 36 -10.54 -32.35 12.19
C GLN A 36 -9.91 -32.57 10.80
N SER A 37 -10.69 -33.01 9.81
CA SER A 37 -10.20 -33.20 8.45
C SER A 37 -9.83 -31.88 7.78
N ILE A 38 -10.62 -30.82 7.97
CA ILE A 38 -10.29 -29.47 7.47
C ILE A 38 -9.01 -28.96 8.14
N LEU A 39 -8.89 -29.05 9.47
CA LEU A 39 -7.68 -28.60 10.17
C LEU A 39 -6.44 -29.37 9.73
N ARG A 40 -6.55 -30.68 9.44
CA ARG A 40 -5.45 -31.48 8.91
C ARG A 40 -5.09 -31.07 7.49
N ALA A 41 -6.08 -30.92 6.61
CA ALA A 41 -5.87 -30.57 5.20
C ALA A 41 -5.32 -29.14 5.07
N ALA A 42 -5.96 -28.18 5.74
CA ALA A 42 -5.48 -26.82 5.87
C ALA A 42 -4.13 -26.78 6.63
N GLY A 43 -3.89 -27.71 7.55
CA GLY A 43 -2.61 -27.88 8.24
C GLY A 43 -1.44 -28.21 7.32
N SER A 44 -1.66 -28.80 6.15
CA SER A 44 -0.60 -29.21 5.23
C SER A 44 -0.05 -28.05 4.38
N ARG A 45 1.27 -27.99 4.21
CA ARG A 45 1.93 -26.93 3.40
C ARG A 45 1.56 -27.04 1.93
N ASP A 46 1.47 -28.26 1.42
CA ASP A 46 1.21 -28.54 0.01
C ASP A 46 -0.19 -28.12 -0.43
N SER A 47 -1.21 -28.23 0.43
CA SER A 47 -2.57 -27.78 0.09
C SER A 47 -2.63 -26.25 -0.05
N PHE A 48 -1.95 -25.53 0.83
CA PHE A 48 -1.87 -24.07 0.83
C PHE A 48 -1.18 -23.53 -0.42
N GLY A 49 0.00 -24.08 -0.74
CA GLY A 49 0.74 -23.70 -1.95
C GLY A 49 -0.11 -23.91 -3.20
N LYS A 50 -0.71 -25.10 -3.35
CA LYS A 50 -1.60 -25.40 -4.49
C LYS A 50 -2.78 -24.44 -4.61
N GLN A 51 -3.41 -24.06 -3.49
CA GLN A 51 -4.52 -23.11 -3.52
C GLN A 51 -4.06 -21.71 -3.96
N ILE A 52 -2.91 -21.23 -3.47
CA ILE A 52 -2.32 -19.95 -3.87
C ILE A 52 -1.92 -19.97 -5.35
N ASP A 53 -1.35 -21.07 -5.83
CA ASP A 53 -0.89 -21.22 -7.22
C ASP A 53 -2.05 -21.30 -8.20
N ALA A 54 -3.20 -21.81 -7.77
CA ALA A 54 -4.44 -21.84 -8.54
C ALA A 54 -5.20 -20.49 -8.56
N MET A 55 -4.73 -19.47 -7.81
CA MET A 55 -5.39 -18.16 -7.79
C MET A 55 -5.07 -17.34 -9.03
N SER A 56 -6.09 -16.64 -9.52
CA SER A 56 -5.87 -15.56 -10.49
C SER A 56 -5.13 -14.38 -9.85
N MET A 57 -4.55 -13.50 -10.69
CA MET A 57 -3.86 -12.31 -10.18
C MET A 57 -4.80 -11.37 -9.42
N GLU A 58 -6.07 -11.28 -9.81
CA GLU A 58 -7.07 -10.48 -9.10
C GLU A 58 -7.35 -11.02 -7.69
N GLU A 59 -7.42 -12.34 -7.55
CA GLU A 59 -7.60 -13.01 -6.27
C GLU A 59 -6.37 -12.82 -5.37
N LEU A 60 -5.16 -12.87 -5.95
CA LEU A 60 -3.92 -12.57 -5.22
C LEU A 60 -3.88 -11.11 -4.76
N ARG A 61 -4.34 -10.15 -5.57
CA ARG A 61 -4.44 -8.73 -5.18
C ARG A 61 -5.47 -8.51 -4.09
N PHE A 62 -6.64 -9.16 -4.20
CA PHE A 62 -7.66 -9.12 -3.15
C PHE A 62 -7.12 -9.71 -1.83
N LEU A 63 -6.50 -10.88 -1.89
CA LEU A 63 -5.83 -11.49 -0.75
C LEU A 63 -4.78 -10.54 -0.15
N ASN A 64 -3.94 -9.93 -1.00
CA ASN A 64 -2.91 -8.99 -0.57
C ASN A 64 -3.49 -7.82 0.25
N GLY A 65 -4.64 -7.29 -0.17
CA GLY A 65 -5.36 -6.24 0.56
C GLY A 65 -5.91 -6.67 1.93
N LEU A 66 -5.99 -7.97 2.23
CA LEU A 66 -6.40 -8.49 3.54
C LEU A 66 -5.19 -8.81 4.44
N LEU A 67 -4.04 -9.17 3.85
CA LEU A 67 -2.91 -9.72 4.58
C LEU A 67 -2.19 -8.72 5.47
N PHE A 68 -2.15 -7.44 5.13
CA PHE A 68 -1.43 -6.42 5.92
C PHE A 68 -2.35 -5.38 6.56
N ASP A 69 -3.65 -5.63 6.54
CA ASP A 69 -4.63 -4.78 7.19
C ASP A 69 -4.73 -5.09 8.70
N GLY A 70 -5.09 -4.12 9.52
CA GLY A 70 -5.38 -4.28 10.95
C GLY A 70 -6.82 -4.59 11.28
N GLN A 71 -7.72 -4.44 10.31
CA GLN A 71 -9.12 -4.77 10.54
C GLN A 71 -9.27 -6.27 10.82
N ARG A 72 -9.97 -6.55 11.91
CA ARG A 72 -10.33 -7.92 12.33
C ARG A 72 -11.63 -8.40 11.70
N ALA A 73 -12.42 -7.48 11.17
CA ALA A 73 -13.76 -7.70 10.67
C ALA A 73 -14.02 -6.79 9.47
N TYR A 74 -14.80 -7.27 8.49
CA TYR A 74 -15.10 -6.57 7.24
C TYR A 74 -16.59 -6.64 6.92
N SER A 75 -17.19 -5.55 6.50
CA SER A 75 -18.51 -5.56 5.86
C SER A 75 -18.45 -6.18 4.45
N VAL A 76 -19.62 -6.56 3.90
CA VAL A 76 -19.71 -7.02 2.50
C VAL A 76 -19.22 -5.93 1.56
N GLU A 77 -19.59 -4.68 1.85
CA GLU A 77 -19.30 -3.50 1.03
C GLU A 77 -17.80 -3.23 0.98
N GLU A 78 -17.10 -3.33 2.10
CA GLU A 78 -15.63 -3.21 2.18
C GLU A 78 -14.95 -4.32 1.37
N LEU A 79 -15.37 -5.59 1.53
CA LEU A 79 -14.79 -6.68 0.75
C LEU A 79 -15.04 -6.50 -0.76
N VAL A 80 -16.25 -6.08 -1.15
CA VAL A 80 -16.58 -5.79 -2.56
C VAL A 80 -15.71 -4.64 -3.08
N ALA A 81 -15.50 -3.59 -2.30
CA ALA A 81 -14.61 -2.49 -2.67
C ALA A 81 -13.17 -2.97 -2.89
N ARG A 82 -12.65 -3.84 -2.02
CA ARG A 82 -11.30 -4.41 -2.18
C ARG A 82 -11.14 -5.31 -3.40
N VAL A 83 -12.14 -6.16 -3.67
CA VAL A 83 -12.12 -6.96 -4.90
C VAL A 83 -12.09 -6.05 -6.13
N LYS A 84 -12.92 -5.00 -6.16
CA LYS A 84 -12.91 -4.02 -7.26
C LYS A 84 -11.58 -3.26 -7.37
N GLN A 85 -10.96 -2.90 -6.24
CA GLN A 85 -9.65 -2.24 -6.24
C GLN A 85 -8.55 -3.15 -6.82
N GLY A 86 -8.63 -4.46 -6.59
CA GLY A 86 -7.73 -5.48 -7.14
C GLY A 86 -7.90 -5.73 -8.65
N ARG A 87 -8.99 -5.24 -9.26
CA ARG A 87 -9.18 -5.25 -10.71
C ARG A 87 -8.54 -4.01 -11.32
N PHE A 88 -7.50 -4.24 -12.13
CA PHE A 88 -6.81 -3.15 -12.81
C PHE A 88 -7.51 -2.84 -14.14
N ASP A 89 -8.05 -3.87 -14.80
CA ASP A 89 -8.60 -3.81 -16.15
C ASP A 89 -9.95 -3.06 -16.27
N GLU A 90 -10.65 -2.82 -15.15
CA GLU A 90 -11.94 -2.11 -15.15
C GLU A 90 -11.79 -0.56 -15.15
N GLN A 91 -10.58 -0.03 -14.96
CA GLN A 91 -10.34 1.44 -14.87
C GLN A 91 -9.56 2.04 -16.05
N GLU A 92 -9.16 1.25 -17.03
CA GLU A 92 -8.50 1.73 -18.25
C GLU A 92 -9.48 2.39 -19.25
N LYS A 93 -10.03 3.55 -18.87
CA LYS A 93 -10.32 4.63 -19.83
C LYS A 93 -10.11 5.99 -19.16
N PRO A 94 -8.90 6.54 -19.15
CA PRO A 94 -8.76 7.99 -19.15
C PRO A 94 -9.30 8.48 -20.50
N ALA A 95 -10.38 9.27 -20.45
CA ALA A 95 -10.86 10.03 -21.59
C ALA A 95 -9.82 11.11 -21.94
N VAL A 96 -8.79 10.74 -22.69
CA VAL A 96 -7.96 11.72 -23.39
C VAL A 96 -8.62 11.96 -24.74
N THR A 97 -9.46 12.99 -24.79
CA THR A 97 -9.87 13.63 -26.05
C THR A 97 -8.63 14.23 -26.70
N ALA A 98 -7.94 13.44 -27.52
CA ALA A 98 -7.03 13.95 -28.51
C ALA A 98 -7.87 14.64 -29.60
N VAL A 99 -7.79 15.97 -29.63
CA VAL A 99 -8.34 16.78 -30.73
C VAL A 99 -7.49 16.53 -31.97
N ALA A 100 -8.07 15.90 -32.98
CA ALA A 100 -7.58 15.92 -34.36
C ALA A 100 -8.78 16.07 -35.33
N PRO A 101 -8.61 16.77 -36.47
CA PRO A 101 -9.71 17.27 -37.31
C PRO A 101 -10.36 16.16 -38.16
N PRO A 102 -11.57 16.40 -38.72
CA PRO A 102 -12.41 15.32 -39.22
C PRO A 102 -11.97 14.83 -40.60
N PRO A 103 -12.03 13.51 -40.88
CA PRO A 103 -12.17 13.04 -42.24
C PRO A 103 -13.64 12.74 -42.53
N SER A 104 -14.10 13.31 -43.64
CA SER A 104 -15.31 12.97 -44.36
C SER A 104 -15.38 11.49 -44.73
N GLY A 105 -16.57 10.89 -44.63
CA GLY A 105 -16.91 9.68 -45.40
C GLY A 105 -17.74 8.63 -44.65
N ARG A 106 -19.05 8.61 -44.92
CA ARG A 106 -19.96 7.50 -44.55
C ARG A 106 -19.55 6.19 -45.21
N LYS A 107 -19.48 5.08 -44.46
CA LYS A 107 -20.03 3.76 -44.85
C LYS A 107 -20.52 2.97 -43.63
N ARG A 108 -21.69 2.34 -43.80
CA ARG A 108 -22.37 1.44 -42.85
C ARG A 108 -21.88 0.00 -42.98
N ALA A 109 -22.09 -0.74 -41.89
CA ALA A 109 -22.29 -2.19 -41.76
C ALA A 109 -21.07 -3.08 -41.46
N GLY A 110 -21.25 -3.90 -40.42
CA GLY A 110 -20.34 -4.95 -39.98
C GLY A 110 -20.50 -5.23 -38.49
N LYS A 111 -21.55 -5.96 -38.10
CA LYS A 111 -21.77 -6.43 -36.72
C LYS A 111 -20.79 -7.58 -36.45
N SER A 112 -19.54 -7.25 -36.12
CA SER A 112 -18.52 -8.23 -35.74
C SER A 112 -18.80 -8.75 -34.33
N LYS A 113 -19.17 -10.04 -34.25
CA LYS A 113 -19.20 -10.81 -33.00
C LYS A 113 -17.81 -10.75 -32.36
N LYS A 114 -17.69 -10.07 -31.22
CA LYS A 114 -16.50 -10.19 -30.36
C LYS A 114 -16.43 -11.62 -29.82
N PRO A 115 -15.25 -12.26 -29.81
CA PRO A 115 -15.06 -13.56 -29.16
C PRO A 115 -15.35 -13.42 -27.67
N ALA A 116 -15.96 -14.45 -27.08
CA ALA A 116 -16.33 -14.47 -25.67
C ALA A 116 -15.09 -14.34 -24.78
N LEU A 117 -14.84 -13.13 -24.30
CA LEU A 117 -13.93 -12.88 -23.19
C LEU A 117 -14.52 -13.63 -21.99
N GLN A 118 -13.76 -14.54 -21.36
CA GLN A 118 -14.15 -15.16 -20.10
C GLN A 118 -14.52 -14.02 -19.14
N SER A 119 -15.80 -13.94 -18.76
CA SER A 119 -16.25 -12.89 -17.86
C SER A 119 -15.61 -13.12 -16.50
N LEU A 120 -14.87 -12.12 -16.01
CA LEU A 120 -14.35 -12.14 -14.65
C LEU A 120 -15.49 -12.46 -13.66
N PRO A 121 -15.25 -13.33 -12.65
CA PRO A 121 -16.28 -13.69 -11.68
C PRO A 121 -16.82 -12.43 -11.01
N SER A 122 -18.07 -12.39 -10.55
CA SER A 122 -18.57 -11.21 -9.84
C SER A 122 -17.81 -10.98 -8.51
N PRO A 123 -17.69 -9.75 -7.97
CA PRO A 123 -17.01 -9.54 -6.69
C PRO A 123 -17.55 -10.41 -5.54
N ARG A 124 -18.86 -10.69 -5.58
CA ARG A 124 -19.52 -11.59 -4.61
C ARG A 124 -19.12 -13.05 -4.81
N GLU A 125 -18.88 -13.50 -6.04
CA GLU A 125 -18.35 -14.84 -6.31
C GLU A 125 -16.92 -14.99 -5.79
N THR A 126 -16.06 -13.98 -5.94
CA THR A 126 -14.72 -13.98 -5.34
C THR A 126 -14.78 -14.14 -3.83
N ILE A 127 -15.65 -13.36 -3.15
CA ILE A 127 -15.86 -13.50 -1.70
C ILE A 127 -16.40 -14.90 -1.35
N ALA A 128 -17.37 -15.40 -2.11
CA ALA A 128 -17.92 -16.74 -1.90
C ALA A 128 -16.87 -17.84 -2.05
N LYS A 129 -15.95 -17.71 -3.02
CA LYS A 129 -14.81 -18.63 -3.18
C LYS A 129 -13.90 -18.61 -1.95
N PHE A 130 -13.55 -17.44 -1.43
CA PHE A 130 -12.74 -17.33 -0.22
C PHE A 130 -13.43 -17.92 1.02
N LYS A 131 -14.77 -17.82 1.11
CA LYS A 131 -15.55 -18.51 2.15
C LYS A 131 -15.52 -20.03 1.97
N ALA A 132 -15.69 -20.51 0.73
CA ALA A 132 -15.66 -21.94 0.41
C ALA A 132 -14.27 -22.54 0.70
N SER A 133 -13.19 -21.78 0.49
CA SER A 133 -11.85 -22.19 0.89
C SER A 133 -11.60 -22.14 2.40
N GLY A 134 -12.54 -21.66 3.21
CA GLY A 134 -12.34 -21.50 4.65
C GLY A 134 -11.36 -20.39 5.00
N TRP A 135 -11.25 -19.35 4.16
CA TRP A 135 -10.36 -18.20 4.39
C TRP A 135 -11.10 -16.99 4.94
N LEU A 136 -12.41 -16.91 4.70
CA LEU A 136 -13.31 -15.94 5.29
C LEU A 136 -14.48 -16.63 5.99
N PHE A 137 -14.83 -16.13 7.17
CA PHE A 137 -15.93 -16.62 7.99
C PHE A 137 -16.89 -15.49 8.31
N ASN A 138 -18.18 -15.79 8.48
CA ASN A 138 -19.10 -14.81 9.07
C ASN A 138 -18.85 -14.72 10.57
N GLY A 139 -19.12 -13.56 11.17
CA GLY A 139 -19.18 -13.42 12.62
C GLY A 139 -20.35 -14.22 13.21
N PHE A 140 -20.24 -14.51 14.51
CA PHE A 140 -21.13 -15.48 15.20
C PHE A 140 -22.05 -14.85 16.25
N ALA A 141 -21.86 -13.58 16.64
CA ALA A 141 -22.66 -12.96 17.68
C ALA A 141 -22.82 -11.44 17.52
N GLY A 142 -23.93 -10.91 18.07
CA GLY A 142 -24.17 -9.48 18.22
C GLY A 142 -24.10 -8.68 16.92
N THR A 143 -23.46 -7.52 16.98
CA THR A 143 -23.22 -6.60 15.85
C THR A 143 -22.29 -7.20 14.78
N ASP A 144 -21.46 -8.18 15.13
CA ASP A 144 -20.46 -8.77 14.23
C ASP A 144 -21.04 -9.89 13.35
N ARG A 145 -22.29 -10.32 13.59
CA ARG A 145 -22.93 -11.43 12.86
C ARG A 145 -22.91 -11.27 11.33
N TYR A 146 -22.94 -10.02 10.85
CA TYR A 146 -22.95 -9.69 9.42
C TYR A 146 -21.57 -9.33 8.87
N LEU A 147 -20.54 -9.31 9.72
CA LEU A 147 -19.17 -9.02 9.32
C LEU A 147 -18.44 -10.32 8.97
N PHE A 148 -17.40 -10.18 8.14
CA PHE A 148 -16.49 -11.23 7.74
C PHE A 148 -15.20 -11.15 8.52
N HIS A 149 -14.66 -12.29 8.92
CA HIS A 149 -13.39 -12.40 9.60
C HIS A 149 -12.45 -13.33 8.85
N MET A 150 -11.18 -12.95 8.82
CA MET A 150 -10.08 -13.82 8.39
C MET A 150 -9.35 -14.33 9.64
N PRO A 151 -9.16 -15.65 9.81
CA PRO A 151 -8.41 -16.17 10.95
C PRO A 151 -6.96 -15.66 10.97
N GLU A 152 -6.45 -15.31 12.16
CA GLU A 152 -5.14 -14.65 12.30
C GLU A 152 -3.96 -15.60 12.03
N ASP A 153 -4.08 -16.85 12.50
CA ASP A 153 -3.14 -17.93 12.22
C ASP A 153 -3.10 -18.24 10.71
N LEU A 154 -4.26 -18.22 10.06
CA LEU A 154 -4.39 -18.38 8.61
C LEU A 154 -3.71 -17.24 7.86
N LYS A 155 -3.99 -15.99 8.23
CA LYS A 155 -3.38 -14.80 7.66
C LYS A 155 -1.85 -14.83 7.76
N THR A 156 -1.34 -15.13 8.95
CA THR A 156 0.10 -15.28 9.20
C THR A 156 0.71 -16.36 8.30
N ARG A 157 0.01 -17.48 8.13
CA ARG A 157 0.48 -18.57 7.28
C ARG A 157 0.49 -18.19 5.79
N LEU A 158 -0.60 -17.58 5.30
CA LEU A 158 -0.69 -17.11 3.91
C LEU A 158 0.40 -16.09 3.60
N GLN A 159 0.70 -15.19 4.54
CA GLN A 159 1.82 -14.28 4.41
C GLN A 159 3.16 -15.02 4.25
N ARG A 160 3.44 -16.06 5.06
CA ARG A 160 4.69 -16.84 4.95
C ARG A 160 4.80 -17.59 3.62
N GLU A 161 3.70 -18.17 3.14
CA GLU A 161 3.67 -18.88 1.87
C GLU A 161 3.93 -17.94 0.68
N LEU A 162 3.24 -16.79 0.65
CA LEU A 162 3.47 -15.76 -0.37
C LEU A 162 4.86 -15.14 -0.27
N GLN A 163 5.35 -14.87 0.94
CA GLN A 163 6.72 -14.38 1.15
C GLN A 163 7.71 -15.34 0.49
N ARG A 164 7.58 -16.65 0.73
CA ARG A 164 8.47 -17.65 0.14
C ARG A 164 8.42 -17.64 -1.39
N ARG A 165 7.22 -17.55 -1.97
CA ARG A 165 7.01 -17.48 -3.43
C ARG A 165 7.60 -16.20 -4.04
N LEU A 166 7.50 -15.08 -3.34
CA LEU A 166 8.07 -13.81 -3.79
C LEU A 166 9.60 -13.83 -3.64
N THR A 167 10.12 -14.31 -2.51
CA THR A 167 11.56 -14.48 -2.27
C THR A 167 12.23 -15.38 -3.30
N SER A 168 11.56 -16.44 -3.78
CA SER A 168 12.13 -17.29 -4.84
C SER A 168 12.31 -16.59 -6.19
N GLN A 169 11.72 -15.41 -6.38
CA GLN A 169 11.91 -14.58 -7.58
C GLN A 169 12.99 -13.51 -7.39
N LEU A 170 13.50 -13.34 -6.16
CA LEU A 170 14.48 -12.30 -5.86
C LEU A 170 15.89 -12.74 -6.20
N GLN A 171 16.68 -11.78 -6.66
CA GLN A 171 18.12 -11.90 -6.80
C GLN A 171 18.77 -11.15 -5.66
N VAL A 172 19.53 -11.86 -4.84
CA VAL A 172 20.25 -11.29 -3.70
C VAL A 172 21.68 -10.96 -4.14
N ALA A 173 22.11 -9.73 -3.88
CA ALA A 173 23.50 -9.34 -4.07
C ALA A 173 24.37 -10.07 -3.04
N ARG A 174 25.51 -10.61 -3.49
CA ARG A 174 26.37 -11.44 -2.64
C ARG A 174 27.07 -10.62 -1.56
N ASP A 175 27.41 -9.39 -1.89
CA ASP A 175 28.21 -8.49 -1.06
C ASP A 175 27.51 -7.14 -0.87
N GLU A 176 28.07 -6.30 0.00
CA GLU A 176 27.59 -4.93 0.19
C GLU A 176 27.92 -4.08 -1.05
N PRO A 177 26.98 -3.23 -1.54
CA PRO A 177 27.23 -2.33 -2.67
C PRO A 177 28.40 -1.38 -2.40
N GLU A 178 29.11 -0.97 -3.46
CA GLU A 178 30.26 -0.06 -3.35
C GLU A 178 29.87 1.32 -2.79
N ALA A 179 28.65 1.76 -3.08
CA ALA A 179 28.07 2.96 -2.53
C ALA A 179 26.57 2.79 -2.28
N PHE A 180 26.07 3.34 -1.18
CA PHE A 180 24.64 3.39 -0.91
C PHE A 180 24.23 4.68 -0.22
N ARG A 181 22.97 5.06 -0.46
CA ARG A 181 22.30 6.17 0.20
C ARG A 181 21.46 5.64 1.37
N ASP A 182 21.66 6.24 2.53
CA ASP A 182 20.89 6.00 3.75
C ASP A 182 20.54 7.36 4.38
N GLU A 183 19.25 7.67 4.47
CA GLU A 183 18.77 8.93 5.03
C GLU A 183 18.42 8.85 6.52
N GLN A 184 18.52 7.67 7.14
CA GLN A 184 18.39 7.49 8.59
C GLN A 184 17.21 8.28 9.19
N THR A 185 17.45 9.16 10.17
CA THR A 185 16.39 9.95 10.82
C THR A 185 16.24 11.36 10.25
N LEU A 186 16.81 11.67 9.09
CA LEU A 186 16.83 13.02 8.54
C LEU A 186 15.41 13.59 8.33
N MET A 187 14.40 12.76 8.06
CA MET A 187 13.01 13.25 7.93
C MET A 187 12.49 13.86 9.23
N ALA A 188 12.79 13.24 10.37
CA ALA A 188 12.38 13.75 11.68
C ALA A 188 13.11 15.05 12.01
N GLU A 189 14.36 15.20 11.57
CA GLU A 189 15.13 16.45 11.72
C GLU A 189 14.57 17.56 10.82
N ASP A 190 14.22 17.23 9.58
CA ASP A 190 13.64 18.16 8.62
C ASP A 190 12.25 18.68 9.01
N VAL A 191 11.47 17.93 9.81
CA VAL A 191 10.25 18.47 10.44
C VAL A 191 10.60 19.68 11.32
N ARG A 192 11.64 19.57 12.16
CA ARG A 192 12.08 20.69 13.01
C ARG A 192 12.61 21.85 12.17
N THR A 193 13.39 21.55 11.12
CA THR A 193 13.89 22.57 10.18
C THR A 193 12.73 23.37 9.58
N LEU A 194 11.66 22.70 9.14
CA LEU A 194 10.48 23.37 8.60
C LEU A 194 9.79 24.25 9.66
N LEU A 195 9.54 23.74 10.87
CA LEU A 195 8.90 24.53 11.93
C LEU A 195 9.73 25.77 12.29
N HIS A 196 11.04 25.62 12.39
CA HIS A 196 11.96 26.72 12.65
C HIS A 196 11.94 27.76 11.52
N PHE A 197 11.98 27.30 10.26
CA PHE A 197 11.89 28.17 9.08
C PHE A 197 10.58 28.98 9.08
N VAL A 198 9.44 28.32 9.33
CA VAL A 198 8.13 28.98 9.38
C VAL A 198 8.05 29.99 10.52
N GLY A 199 8.55 29.64 11.71
CA GLY A 199 8.56 30.54 12.87
C GLY A 199 9.42 31.79 12.69
N GLN A 200 10.49 31.72 11.89
CA GLN A 200 11.37 32.86 11.62
C GLN A 200 10.95 33.70 10.42
N GLN A 201 10.53 33.04 9.33
CA GLN A 201 10.33 33.71 8.04
C GLN A 201 8.86 34.04 7.75
N THR A 202 7.92 33.33 8.38
CA THR A 202 6.47 33.45 8.13
C THR A 202 6.15 33.54 6.63
N PRO A 203 6.48 32.49 5.85
CA PRO A 203 6.54 32.60 4.40
C PRO A 203 5.16 32.91 3.81
N ALA A 204 5.13 33.91 2.91
CA ALA A 204 3.93 34.25 2.17
C ALA A 204 3.51 33.09 1.24
N LEU A 205 2.20 32.93 1.11
CA LEU A 205 1.50 31.96 0.30
C LEU A 205 0.83 32.64 -0.88
N SER A 206 0.75 31.93 -2.01
CA SER A 206 -0.05 32.33 -3.15
C SER A 206 -1.54 32.19 -2.83
N ALA A 207 -2.40 32.69 -3.73
CA ALA A 207 -3.85 32.48 -3.64
C ALA A 207 -4.24 30.98 -3.68
N GLU A 208 -3.39 30.12 -4.23
CA GLU A 208 -3.59 28.67 -4.20
C GLU A 208 -3.05 28.03 -2.90
N GLY A 209 -2.40 28.81 -2.03
CA GLY A 209 -1.83 28.38 -0.75
C GLY A 209 -0.42 27.76 -0.82
N ALA A 210 0.29 27.94 -1.94
CA ALA A 210 1.66 27.49 -2.11
C ALA A 210 2.67 28.58 -1.75
N MET A 211 3.78 28.23 -1.09
CA MET A 211 4.89 29.15 -0.85
C MET A 211 5.47 29.67 -2.17
N TYR A 212 5.86 30.94 -2.20
CA TYR A 212 6.56 31.49 -3.36
C TYR A 212 7.92 30.83 -3.58
N ARG A 213 8.39 30.83 -4.84
CA ARG A 213 9.64 30.17 -5.27
C ARG A 213 10.86 30.51 -4.42
N ARG A 214 10.96 31.77 -3.95
CA ARG A 214 12.06 32.20 -3.07
C ARG A 214 12.03 31.48 -1.71
N SER A 215 10.86 31.39 -1.07
CA SER A 215 10.71 30.66 0.20
C SER A 215 10.94 29.17 0.01
N ILE A 216 10.47 28.58 -1.10
CA ILE A 216 10.75 27.17 -1.45
C ILE A 216 12.25 26.93 -1.53
N GLN A 217 13.00 27.78 -2.25
CA GLN A 217 14.45 27.63 -2.38
C GLN A 217 15.17 27.79 -1.04
N LEU A 218 14.80 28.80 -0.24
CA LEU A 218 15.39 29.05 1.07
C LEU A 218 15.15 27.87 2.04
N LEU A 219 13.96 27.28 2.02
CA LEU A 219 13.68 26.08 2.80
C LEU A 219 14.47 24.88 2.26
N ALA A 220 14.49 24.67 0.95
CA ALA A 220 15.21 23.56 0.32
C ALA A 220 16.72 23.57 0.62
N ASP A 221 17.33 24.75 0.73
CA ASP A 221 18.74 24.92 1.08
C ASP A 221 19.03 24.64 2.57
N GLN A 222 18.00 24.59 3.44
CA GLN A 222 18.12 24.25 4.86
C GLN A 222 17.81 22.78 5.16
N LEU A 223 17.07 22.10 4.29
CA LEU A 223 16.74 20.68 4.46
C LEU A 223 17.98 19.81 4.28
N HIS A 224 18.05 18.70 5.01
CA HIS A 224 19.18 17.77 4.91
C HIS A 224 19.24 17.06 3.55
N VAL A 225 18.08 16.90 2.91
CA VAL A 225 17.94 16.28 1.60
C VAL A 225 17.35 17.30 0.64
N ARG A 226 18.20 17.79 -0.26
CA ARG A 226 17.78 18.70 -1.32
C ARG A 226 17.15 17.93 -2.47
N GLU A 227 15.97 18.35 -2.86
CA GLU A 227 15.28 17.88 -4.07
C GLU A 227 15.05 19.06 -5.02
N GLU A 228 15.07 18.77 -6.31
CA GLU A 228 14.72 19.77 -7.32
C GLU A 228 13.20 20.01 -7.34
N PRO A 229 12.75 21.27 -7.42
CA PRO A 229 11.34 21.58 -7.51
C PRO A 229 10.74 21.02 -8.81
N PRO A 230 9.43 20.71 -8.82
CA PRO A 230 8.73 20.34 -10.04
C PRO A 230 9.02 21.32 -11.18
N ALA A 231 9.34 20.79 -12.37
CA ALA A 231 9.53 21.62 -13.55
C ALA A 231 8.22 22.36 -13.89
N LYS A 232 8.33 23.62 -14.36
CA LYS A 232 7.15 24.41 -14.77
C LYS A 232 6.41 23.68 -15.89
N GLY A 233 5.12 23.41 -15.69
CA GLY A 233 4.29 22.68 -16.65
C GLY A 233 4.46 21.16 -16.63
N ALA A 234 5.27 20.61 -15.71
CA ALA A 234 5.26 19.17 -15.46
C ALA A 234 3.89 18.79 -14.88
N TRP A 235 3.14 17.99 -15.63
CA TRP A 235 1.88 17.42 -15.16
C TRP A 235 2.18 16.45 -14.03
N ARG A 236 2.03 16.92 -12.80
CA ARG A 236 2.04 16.07 -11.60
C ARG A 236 0.60 15.88 -11.17
N PHE A 237 0.31 14.67 -10.74
CA PHE A 237 -0.86 14.28 -9.98
C PHE A 237 -0.33 13.48 -8.81
N GLY A 238 -0.92 13.58 -7.63
CA GLY A 238 -0.16 13.08 -6.50
C GLY A 238 -0.87 12.92 -5.19
N TYR A 239 0.00 12.90 -4.19
CA TYR A 239 -0.13 12.15 -2.96
C TYR A 239 0.05 13.16 -1.82
N GLY A 240 -1.06 13.74 -1.36
CA GLY A 240 -1.06 14.85 -0.41
C GLY A 240 -1.58 16.16 -1.00
N ARG A 241 -1.55 17.26 -0.23
CA ARG A 241 -2.15 18.55 -0.64
C ARG A 241 -1.25 19.31 -1.63
N ARG A 242 0.06 19.32 -1.36
CA ARG A 242 1.03 20.21 -2.04
C ARG A 242 1.99 19.52 -3.01
N PHE A 243 1.61 18.33 -3.48
CA PHE A 243 2.48 17.53 -4.36
C PHE A 243 2.81 18.23 -5.69
N LYS A 244 1.92 19.12 -6.17
CA LYS A 244 2.10 19.87 -7.42
C LYS A 244 3.08 21.03 -7.24
N ASP A 245 3.18 21.55 -6.02
CA ASP A 245 3.92 22.77 -5.69
C ASP A 245 5.34 22.45 -5.21
N TYR A 246 5.51 21.34 -4.48
CA TYR A 246 6.77 20.99 -3.82
C TYR A 246 7.33 19.63 -4.29
N PRO A 247 8.64 19.41 -4.12
CA PRO A 247 9.24 18.07 -4.19
C PRO A 247 8.56 17.05 -3.25
N ASN A 248 8.80 15.75 -3.45
CA ASN A 248 8.07 14.70 -2.72
C ASN A 248 8.27 14.80 -1.21
N ARG A 249 9.52 14.93 -0.75
CA ARG A 249 9.87 15.04 0.67
C ARG A 249 9.32 16.32 1.27
N MET A 250 9.50 17.45 0.58
CA MET A 250 9.03 18.74 1.07
C MET A 250 7.49 18.81 1.14
N SER A 251 6.78 18.26 0.15
CA SER A 251 5.32 18.14 0.19
C SER A 251 4.87 17.30 1.37
N TYR A 252 5.55 16.17 1.61
CA TYR A 252 5.26 15.32 2.76
C TYR A 252 5.48 16.04 4.10
N LEU A 253 6.60 16.76 4.26
CA LEU A 253 6.91 17.53 5.47
C LEU A 253 5.86 18.62 5.73
N TYR A 254 5.47 19.34 4.68
CA TYR A 254 4.42 20.36 4.73
C TYR A 254 3.11 19.75 5.22
N ASP A 255 2.66 18.68 4.58
CA ASP A 255 1.41 18.02 4.92
C ASP A 255 1.46 17.42 6.34
N TYR A 256 2.59 16.83 6.74
CA TYR A 256 2.77 16.32 8.10
C TYR A 256 2.58 17.43 9.14
N CYS A 257 3.23 18.57 8.95
CA CYS A 257 3.12 19.69 9.88
C CYS A 257 1.71 20.28 9.88
N TYR A 258 1.07 20.39 8.72
CA TYR A 258 -0.27 20.94 8.57
C TYR A 258 -1.33 20.05 9.26
N TYR A 259 -1.39 18.76 8.92
CA TYR A 259 -2.40 17.85 9.47
C TYR A 259 -2.20 17.51 10.96
N ASN A 260 -0.99 17.68 11.49
CA ASN A 260 -0.74 17.59 12.94
C ASN A 260 -0.92 18.94 13.66
N GLY A 261 -1.41 19.97 12.96
CA GLY A 261 -1.70 21.28 13.55
C GLY A 261 -0.47 22.02 14.06
N LEU A 262 0.72 21.74 13.51
CA LEU A 262 1.98 22.40 13.86
C LEU A 262 2.18 23.70 13.07
N VAL A 263 1.61 23.76 11.87
CA VAL A 263 1.52 24.97 11.05
C VAL A 263 0.10 25.13 10.55
N GLU A 264 -0.28 26.36 10.21
CA GLU A 264 -1.57 26.65 9.59
C GLU A 264 -1.43 27.71 8.48
N GLU A 265 -2.30 27.61 7.48
CA GLU A 265 -2.43 28.60 6.41
C GLU A 265 -3.37 29.71 6.92
N ARG A 266 -2.83 30.87 7.28
CA ARG A 266 -3.59 32.01 7.82
C ARG A 266 -3.54 33.18 6.84
N GLY A 267 -4.61 33.34 6.05
CA GLY A 267 -4.66 34.35 5.00
C GLY A 267 -3.66 34.03 3.89
N ASP A 268 -2.72 34.95 3.64
CA ASP A 268 -1.65 34.82 2.66
C ASP A 268 -0.31 34.41 3.28
N ALA A 269 -0.31 33.81 4.48
CA ALA A 269 0.89 33.40 5.17
C ALA A 269 0.78 32.00 5.77
N LEU A 270 1.90 31.27 5.77
CA LEU A 270 2.05 30.07 6.58
C LEU A 270 2.62 30.48 7.94
N VAL A 271 1.90 30.15 9.01
CA VAL A 271 2.26 30.55 10.37
C VAL A 271 2.49 29.33 11.24
N LEU A 272 3.37 29.47 12.23
CA LEU A 272 3.59 28.48 13.27
C LEU A 272 2.45 28.56 14.28
N THR A 273 1.83 27.43 14.62
CA THR A 273 0.77 27.39 15.64
C THR A 273 1.38 27.37 17.05
N GLU A 274 0.56 27.54 18.09
CA GLU A 274 1.01 27.35 19.48
C GLU A 274 1.56 25.94 19.71
N ALA A 275 0.92 24.91 19.14
CA ALA A 275 1.38 23.53 19.19
C ALA A 275 2.72 23.34 18.47
N GLY A 276 2.89 23.97 17.30
CA GLY A 276 4.16 23.97 16.56
C GLY A 276 5.29 24.65 17.32
N ALA A 277 5.01 25.80 17.95
CA ALA A 277 5.97 26.51 18.79
C ALA A 277 6.39 25.70 20.01
N ALA A 278 5.42 25.08 20.71
CA ALA A 278 5.69 24.19 21.83
C ALA A 278 6.54 22.99 21.41
N ARG A 279 6.20 22.34 20.29
CA ARG A 279 6.97 21.21 19.74
C ARG A 279 8.40 21.61 19.37
N LEU A 280 8.57 22.79 18.78
CA LEU A 280 9.90 23.30 18.42
C LEU A 280 10.75 23.54 19.67
N ALA A 281 10.18 24.19 20.69
CA ALA A 281 10.81 24.48 21.98
C ALA A 281 11.17 23.22 22.78
N GLU A 282 10.34 22.17 22.71
CA GLU A 282 10.58 20.89 23.39
C GLU A 282 11.86 20.18 22.90
N GLY A 283 12.35 20.50 21.71
CA GLY A 283 13.57 19.89 21.19
C GLY A 283 13.39 18.45 20.69
N LYS A 284 12.23 17.83 20.91
CA LYS A 284 11.98 16.43 20.55
C LYS A 284 11.96 16.23 19.04
N ARG A 285 12.47 15.06 18.63
CA ARG A 285 12.44 14.56 17.25
C ARG A 285 11.18 13.72 17.06
N GLU A 286 10.61 13.79 15.86
CA GLU A 286 9.47 12.93 15.51
C GLU A 286 9.88 11.45 15.51
N GLU A 287 9.00 10.59 16.01
CA GLU A 287 9.23 9.15 15.98
C GLU A 287 9.07 8.63 14.54
N PRO A 288 10.00 7.79 14.03
CA PRO A 288 9.90 7.23 12.68
C PRO A 288 8.57 6.49 12.41
N ALA A 289 8.01 5.82 13.43
CA ALA A 289 6.72 5.13 13.32
C ALA A 289 5.55 6.10 13.04
N LEU A 290 5.57 7.31 13.62
CA LEU A 290 4.53 8.32 13.38
C LEU A 290 4.60 8.86 11.95
N LEU A 291 5.82 9.13 11.46
CA LEU A 291 6.06 9.55 10.09
C LEU A 291 5.61 8.47 9.10
N TYR A 292 6.03 7.22 9.32
CA TYR A 292 5.61 6.09 8.49
C TYR A 292 4.08 5.91 8.48
N ARG A 293 3.43 5.93 9.65
CA ARG A 293 1.98 5.83 9.76
C ARG A 293 1.28 6.97 9.03
N PHE A 294 1.78 8.20 9.15
CA PHE A 294 1.23 9.34 8.45
C PHE A 294 1.34 9.18 6.93
N TRP A 295 2.49 8.72 6.42
CA TRP A 295 2.69 8.44 5.00
C TRP A 295 1.68 7.41 4.47
N LEU A 296 1.50 6.30 5.19
CA LEU A 296 0.50 5.29 4.84
C LEU A 296 -0.91 5.89 4.74
N ARG A 297 -1.29 6.78 5.66
CA ARG A 297 -2.61 7.43 5.68
C ARG A 297 -2.77 8.47 4.56
N LEU A 298 -1.73 9.25 4.29
CA LEU A 298 -1.72 10.30 3.29
C LEU A 298 -1.84 9.72 1.87
N TYR A 299 -1.11 8.63 1.59
CA TYR A 299 -1.03 8.07 0.24
C TYR A 299 -2.10 7.00 -0.03
N ARG A 300 -2.83 6.54 1.00
CA ARG A 300 -3.81 5.42 0.92
C ARG A 300 -4.84 5.56 -0.20
N LYS A 301 -5.39 6.76 -0.42
CA LYS A 301 -6.41 6.97 -1.45
C LYS A 301 -5.86 6.71 -2.85
N ALA A 302 -4.62 7.13 -3.09
CA ALA A 302 -3.96 6.98 -4.38
C ALA A 302 -3.41 5.55 -4.57
N ILE A 303 -2.86 4.94 -3.51
CA ILE A 303 -2.33 3.58 -3.52
C ILE A 303 -3.01 2.78 -2.39
N PRO A 304 -4.20 2.20 -2.62
CA PRO A 304 -4.89 1.40 -1.60
C PRO A 304 -4.05 0.20 -1.11
N ALA A 305 -3.23 -0.38 -1.99
CA ALA A 305 -2.34 -1.50 -1.68
C ALA A 305 -1.06 -1.09 -0.91
N LEU A 306 -0.89 0.18 -0.56
CA LEU A 306 0.36 0.71 0.02
C LEU A 306 0.82 -0.02 1.28
N PRO A 307 -0.04 -0.29 2.29
CA PRO A 307 0.39 -1.00 3.50
C PRO A 307 0.91 -2.40 3.19
N ALA A 308 0.27 -3.09 2.23
CA ALA A 308 0.68 -4.42 1.82
C ALA A 308 1.99 -4.40 1.05
N LEU A 309 2.18 -3.44 0.14
CA LEU A 309 3.42 -3.26 -0.60
C LEU A 309 4.59 -2.91 0.33
N ALA A 310 4.40 -1.97 1.25
CA ALA A 310 5.41 -1.62 2.25
C ALA A 310 5.75 -2.83 3.15
N GLY A 311 4.74 -3.58 3.57
CA GLY A 311 4.92 -4.82 4.34
C GLY A 311 5.64 -5.93 3.57
N TRP A 312 5.49 -6.02 2.25
CA TRP A 312 6.30 -6.91 1.43
C TRP A 312 7.72 -6.44 1.30
N ILE A 313 7.96 -5.15 1.03
CA ILE A 313 9.32 -4.60 0.94
C ILE A 313 10.08 -4.85 2.24
N ASP A 314 9.46 -4.66 3.40
CA ASP A 314 10.00 -5.01 4.72
C ASP A 314 10.50 -6.47 4.79
N ARG A 315 9.69 -7.41 4.29
CA ARG A 315 9.96 -8.85 4.36
C ARG A 315 10.86 -9.40 3.26
N LEU A 316 10.95 -8.71 2.13
CA LEU A 316 11.66 -9.14 0.93
C LEU A 316 13.05 -8.51 0.81
N ALA A 317 13.22 -7.27 1.26
CA ALA A 317 14.49 -6.56 1.22
C ALA A 317 15.25 -6.68 2.55
N THR A 318 15.29 -7.89 3.13
CA THR A 318 16.03 -8.12 4.38
C THR A 318 17.54 -8.02 4.18
N ASP A 319 17.98 -8.52 3.05
CA ASP A 319 19.33 -8.43 2.51
C ASP A 319 19.33 -7.48 1.31
N TRP A 320 20.51 -7.23 0.74
CA TRP A 320 20.61 -6.46 -0.48
C TRP A 320 20.00 -7.25 -1.64
N VAL A 321 18.85 -6.81 -2.14
CA VAL A 321 18.15 -7.42 -3.28
C VAL A 321 18.20 -6.50 -4.48
N THR A 322 18.30 -7.05 -5.69
CA THR A 322 18.29 -6.23 -6.90
C THR A 322 16.94 -5.55 -7.06
N LEU A 323 16.96 -4.27 -7.45
CA LEU A 323 15.76 -3.50 -7.69
C LEU A 323 14.89 -4.17 -8.78
N GLU A 324 15.51 -4.65 -9.85
CA GLU A 324 14.84 -5.33 -10.97
C GLU A 324 14.05 -6.57 -10.52
N SER A 325 14.64 -7.40 -9.65
CA SER A 325 13.96 -8.61 -9.17
C SER A 325 12.83 -8.27 -8.18
N LEU A 326 13.02 -7.24 -7.35
CA LEU A 326 11.97 -6.74 -6.46
C LEU A 326 10.80 -6.15 -7.24
N GLU A 327 11.07 -5.36 -8.29
CA GLU A 327 10.07 -4.81 -9.20
C GLU A 327 9.30 -5.92 -9.90
N SER A 328 9.99 -6.90 -10.48
CA SER A 328 9.37 -8.05 -11.12
C SER A 328 8.40 -8.79 -10.19
N ALA A 329 8.75 -8.92 -8.91
CA ALA A 329 7.92 -9.58 -7.90
C ALA A 329 6.71 -8.72 -7.46
N LEU A 330 6.86 -7.40 -7.36
CA LEU A 330 5.86 -6.52 -6.75
C LEU A 330 4.98 -5.76 -7.74
N LEU A 331 5.45 -5.45 -8.94
CA LEU A 331 4.69 -4.74 -9.99
C LEU A 331 3.31 -5.37 -10.28
N PRO A 332 3.13 -6.70 -10.27
CA PRO A 332 1.81 -7.29 -10.45
C PRO A 332 0.77 -6.84 -9.42
N TYR A 333 1.20 -6.34 -8.25
CA TYR A 333 0.35 -5.83 -7.17
C TYR A 333 0.20 -4.30 -7.17
N VAL A 334 0.88 -3.59 -8.07
CA VAL A 334 0.90 -2.13 -8.13
C VAL A 334 -0.05 -1.63 -9.20
N LYS A 335 -1.07 -0.90 -8.79
CA LYS A 335 -2.02 -0.26 -9.71
C LYS A 335 -1.42 1.06 -10.22
N PRO A 336 -1.40 1.32 -11.54
CA PRO A 336 -1.10 2.63 -12.07
C PRO A 336 -2.05 3.69 -11.49
N TYR A 337 -1.59 4.92 -11.32
CA TYR A 337 -2.39 5.99 -10.74
C TYR A 337 -2.24 7.28 -11.55
N TYR A 338 -3.34 7.69 -12.18
CA TYR A 338 -3.37 8.80 -13.14
C TYR A 338 -2.31 8.64 -14.25
N TYR A 339 -1.18 9.34 -14.14
CA TYR A 339 -0.09 9.34 -15.11
C TYR A 339 1.14 8.57 -14.61
N ASP A 340 1.15 8.17 -13.33
CA ASP A 340 2.19 7.28 -12.82
C ASP A 340 1.88 5.86 -13.33
N THR A 341 2.81 5.29 -14.10
CA THR A 341 2.79 3.86 -14.41
C THR A 341 2.98 3.03 -13.13
N ALA A 342 2.75 1.73 -13.18
CA ALA A 342 3.02 0.87 -12.03
C ALA A 342 4.49 0.97 -11.55
N SER A 343 5.45 1.15 -12.48
CA SER A 343 6.86 1.40 -12.15
C SER A 343 7.05 2.73 -11.45
N ASP A 344 6.43 3.81 -11.97
CA ASP A 344 6.51 5.14 -11.33
C ASP A 344 5.95 5.13 -9.91
N VAL A 345 4.82 4.44 -9.69
CA VAL A 345 4.23 4.27 -8.36
C VAL A 345 5.21 3.54 -7.44
N LEU A 346 5.74 2.39 -7.86
CA LEU A 346 6.64 1.60 -7.04
C LEU A 346 7.94 2.34 -6.73
N GLU A 347 8.64 2.85 -7.75
CA GLU A 347 9.93 3.50 -7.56
C GLU A 347 9.80 4.86 -6.88
N LYS A 348 9.01 5.77 -7.45
CA LYS A 348 9.01 7.18 -7.04
C LYS A 348 8.13 7.45 -5.83
N ARG A 349 7.07 6.66 -5.62
CA ARG A 349 6.05 6.92 -4.59
C ARG A 349 6.14 5.98 -3.41
N ILE A 350 6.73 4.81 -3.61
CA ILE A 350 6.94 3.82 -2.55
C ILE A 350 8.42 3.78 -2.15
N LEU A 351 9.32 3.34 -3.05
CA LEU A 351 10.73 3.14 -2.69
C LEU A 351 11.45 4.45 -2.34
N SER A 352 11.28 5.51 -3.12
CA SER A 352 11.86 6.83 -2.78
C SER A 352 11.29 7.38 -1.47
N MET A 353 10.01 7.17 -1.18
CA MET A 353 9.43 7.63 0.10
C MET A 353 9.91 6.79 1.28
N LEU A 354 10.06 5.47 1.13
CA LEU A 354 10.66 4.62 2.16
C LEU A 354 12.13 4.99 2.41
N LEU A 355 12.88 5.35 1.37
CA LEU A 355 14.22 5.94 1.51
C LEU A 355 14.15 7.24 2.30
N HIS A 356 13.25 8.16 1.93
CA HIS A 356 13.11 9.44 2.63
C HIS A 356 12.72 9.30 4.09
N LEU A 357 11.87 8.32 4.42
CA LEU A 357 11.47 7.99 5.78
C LEU A 357 12.58 7.25 6.57
N GLY A 358 13.74 6.99 5.94
CA GLY A 358 14.85 6.28 6.58
C GLY A 358 14.68 4.77 6.68
N MET A 359 13.66 4.23 6.01
CA MET A 359 13.27 2.83 6.13
C MET A 359 14.01 1.94 5.14
N LEU A 360 14.46 2.49 4.02
CA LEU A 360 15.12 1.79 2.94
C LEU A 360 16.46 2.44 2.60
N ARG A 361 17.44 1.62 2.23
CA ARG A 361 18.69 2.04 1.59
C ARG A 361 18.65 1.65 0.12
N ILE A 362 19.25 2.49 -0.71
CA ILE A 362 19.43 2.21 -2.14
C ILE A 362 20.91 2.31 -2.44
N GLY A 363 21.48 1.26 -3.01
CA GLY A 363 22.89 1.18 -3.37
C GLY A 363 23.11 0.84 -4.84
N GLU A 364 24.33 1.10 -5.30
CA GLU A 364 24.85 0.70 -6.60
C GLU A 364 25.86 -0.42 -6.37
N HIS A 365 25.63 -1.57 -7.01
CA HIS A 365 26.50 -2.74 -6.96
C HIS A 365 27.05 -3.05 -8.35
N SER A 366 28.37 -3.11 -8.53
CA SER A 366 29.01 -3.29 -9.85
C SER A 366 28.46 -4.48 -10.67
N ALA A 367 28.24 -5.63 -10.04
CA ALA A 367 27.75 -6.84 -10.71
C ALA A 367 26.21 -6.98 -10.77
N SER A 368 25.48 -6.25 -9.93
CA SER A 368 24.03 -6.49 -9.71
C SER A 368 23.18 -5.25 -9.95
N GLY A 369 23.80 -4.13 -10.35
CA GLY A 369 23.15 -2.86 -10.58
C GLY A 369 22.59 -2.26 -9.29
N ARG A 370 21.43 -1.61 -9.40
CA ARG A 370 20.73 -1.01 -8.26
C ARG A 370 20.23 -2.08 -7.31
N VAL A 371 20.58 -1.95 -6.04
CA VAL A 371 20.16 -2.84 -4.96
C VAL A 371 19.46 -2.07 -3.85
N VAL A 372 18.54 -2.72 -3.16
CA VAL A 372 17.79 -2.12 -2.06
C VAL A 372 17.81 -3.00 -0.81
N ARG A 373 17.73 -2.38 0.36
CA ARG A 373 17.69 -3.08 1.65
C ARG A 373 16.96 -2.27 2.70
N MET A 374 16.12 -2.92 3.49
CA MET A 374 15.43 -2.32 4.63
C MET A 374 16.40 -2.05 5.78
N THR A 375 16.30 -0.85 6.38
CA THR A 375 17.10 -0.47 7.55
C THR A 375 16.54 -1.10 8.82
N PRO A 376 17.36 -1.28 9.88
CA PRO A 376 16.87 -1.69 11.19
C PRO A 376 15.79 -0.74 11.75
N ILE A 377 15.96 0.57 11.53
CA ILE A 377 15.00 1.61 11.94
C ILE A 377 13.67 1.40 11.19
N GLY A 378 13.73 1.14 9.88
CA GLY A 378 12.55 0.86 9.06
C GLY A 378 11.77 -0.35 9.53
N ARG A 379 12.45 -1.47 9.82
CA ARG A 379 11.79 -2.66 10.36
C ARG A 379 11.13 -2.39 11.71
N ALA A 380 11.82 -1.67 12.59
CA ALA A 380 11.29 -1.30 13.90
C ALA A 380 10.07 -0.38 13.77
N ALA A 381 10.11 0.60 12.86
CA ALA A 381 9.01 1.54 12.60
C ALA A 381 7.80 0.88 11.93
N ALA A 382 8.03 -0.10 11.04
CA ALA A 382 6.96 -0.86 10.40
C ALA A 382 6.30 -1.87 11.38
N SER A 383 7.06 -2.36 12.37
CA SER A 383 6.56 -3.29 13.37
C SER A 383 5.44 -2.67 14.20
N GLY A 384 4.24 -3.25 14.11
CA GLY A 384 3.09 -2.82 14.89
C GLY A 384 2.38 -1.57 14.37
N VAL A 385 2.87 -0.93 13.31
CA VAL A 385 2.12 0.13 12.63
C VAL A 385 1.06 -0.52 11.74
N VAL A 386 -0.19 -0.22 12.07
CA VAL A 386 -1.32 -0.69 11.30
C VAL A 386 -2.26 0.47 11.03
N VAL A 387 -2.75 0.53 9.79
CA VAL A 387 -3.66 1.59 9.33
C VAL A 387 -4.87 0.91 8.70
N THR A 388 -6.06 1.28 9.15
CA THR A 388 -7.33 0.77 8.63
C THR A 388 -7.87 1.64 7.48
N ASP A 389 -8.85 1.14 6.72
CA ASP A 389 -9.39 1.85 5.55
C ASP A 389 -10.01 3.22 5.88
N GLY A 390 -10.58 3.37 7.08
CA GLY A 390 -11.18 4.63 7.54
C GLY A 390 -10.18 5.71 7.96
N GLU A 391 -8.88 5.41 8.04
CA GLU A 391 -7.86 6.35 8.54
C GLU A 391 -7.22 7.21 7.44
N ALA A 392 -7.67 7.06 6.18
CA ALA A 392 -7.18 7.86 5.06
C ALA A 392 -7.41 9.35 5.32
N ILE A 393 -6.40 10.17 5.01
CA ILE A 393 -6.50 11.62 5.18
C ILE A 393 -7.47 12.19 4.12
N ALA A 394 -8.40 13.03 4.56
CA ALA A 394 -9.20 13.87 3.66
C ALA A 394 -8.30 14.99 3.16
N LEU A 395 -8.13 15.07 1.84
CA LEU A 395 -7.41 16.18 1.21
C LEU A 395 -8.44 17.28 0.94
N ASP A 396 -8.13 18.49 1.37
CA ASP A 396 -8.97 19.68 1.26
C ASP A 396 -9.03 20.25 -0.17
#